data_AF-A0A934LX07-F1
#
_entry.id   AF-A0A934LX07-F1
#
_cell.length_a   1.000
_cell.length_b   1.000
_cell.length_c   1.000
_cell.angle_alpha   90.00
_cell.angle_beta   90.00
_cell.angle_gamma   90.00
#
_symmetry.space_group_name_H-M   'P 1'
#
loop_
_entity.id
_entity.type
_entity.pdbx_description
1 polymer ?
#
loop_
_entity_poly.entity_id
_entity_poly.type
_entity_poly.pdbx_seq_one_letter_code
_entity_poly.pdbx_strand_id
1 'polypeptide(L)'
;HPGVTLESVVGGMVERGAQTIFIAPDYQAGAEISQIDQQFPDTVIITNVALRADVVVMLPALASVGSVAAPMAQAAPPAAAEPESSSETGAGIPLMIILILTIFITVGGAALWRWPNIILGQRFGLPSQKTKGKSAKRRPSSAHTKALVIEQAVKDRATNFKATSEQQPILQKLCTYVYGDFHFDESFAIEPPSGEFLGECGIGIATPVNRTDATRIAALEIWMFDKNDIKTSTSVLASQYAMTNDELTKKLEPKGQVILADTDAVIEMQTKTLHLRARVLDIVYGFSDTFPTASFFDHIVIEIAVWKK
;
A
#
# COMPACT_ATOMS: atom_id res chain seq x y z
N HIS A 1 31.27 11.58 34.42
CA HIS A 1 31.25 10.48 35.40
C HIS A 1 30.72 9.21 34.74
N PRO A 2 31.41 8.07 34.87
CA PRO A 2 30.94 6.78 34.35
C PRO A 2 29.97 6.11 35.34
N GLY A 3 29.06 5.28 34.83
CA GLY A 3 28.28 4.33 35.62
C GLY A 3 26.83 4.76 35.87
N VAL A 4 25.90 4.28 35.04
CA VAL A 4 24.53 3.99 35.48
C VAL A 4 24.20 2.59 34.97
N THR A 5 24.21 1.65 35.90
CA THR A 5 23.63 0.31 35.79
C THR A 5 22.11 0.44 35.66
N LEU A 6 21.51 -0.25 34.68
CA LEU A 6 20.06 -0.47 34.60
C LEU A 6 19.67 -1.44 35.72
N GLU A 7 19.42 -0.92 36.91
CA GLU A 7 18.58 -1.61 37.89
C GLU A 7 17.11 -1.41 37.54
N SER A 8 16.34 -2.48 37.73
CA SER A 8 14.90 -2.58 37.54
C SER A 8 14.13 -1.38 38.08
N VAL A 9 13.41 -0.65 37.23
CA VAL A 9 12.40 0.31 37.68
C VAL A 9 11.14 -0.49 38.05
N VAL A 10 11.08 -0.91 39.31
CA VAL A 10 9.82 -1.25 39.99
C VAL A 10 9.34 0.03 40.65
N GLY A 11 8.28 0.64 40.09
CA GLY A 11 7.56 1.78 40.67
C GLY A 11 8.36 3.09 40.74
N GLY A 12 8.06 4.03 39.84
CA GLY A 12 8.66 5.36 39.88
C GLY A 12 7.80 6.43 39.20
N MET A 13 7.51 7.49 39.95
CA MET A 13 6.89 8.73 39.49
C MET A 13 7.86 9.45 38.54
N VAL A 14 7.41 9.76 37.31
CA VAL A 14 8.22 10.49 36.33
C VAL A 14 7.61 11.88 36.16
N GLU A 15 8.30 12.91 36.66
CA GLU A 15 7.92 14.30 36.40
C GLU A 15 8.57 14.79 35.09
N ARG A 16 7.73 15.19 34.12
CA ARG A 16 8.13 15.98 32.96
C ARG A 16 7.16 17.14 32.80
N GLY A 17 7.55 18.34 33.26
CA GLY A 17 6.69 19.52 33.18
C GLY A 17 5.37 19.32 33.95
N ALA A 18 4.41 20.22 33.75
CA ALA A 18 3.19 20.35 34.57
C ALA A 18 2.17 19.18 34.48
N GLN A 19 2.59 17.96 34.14
CA GLN A 19 1.74 16.78 34.10
C GLN A 19 2.40 15.60 34.81
N THR A 20 1.69 15.07 35.81
CA THR A 20 2.11 13.91 36.60
C THR A 20 1.45 12.65 36.04
N ILE A 21 2.23 11.65 35.65
CA ILE A 21 1.74 10.37 35.13
C ILE A 21 1.88 9.31 36.23
N PHE A 22 0.76 8.71 36.64
CA PHE A 22 0.75 7.58 37.57
C PHE A 22 0.58 6.25 36.81
N ILE A 23 1.47 5.30 37.09
CA ILE A 23 1.37 3.92 36.63
C ILE A 23 1.13 3.06 37.88
N ALA A 24 -0.12 2.64 38.11
CA ALA A 24 -0.47 1.82 39.26
C ALA A 24 0.05 0.38 39.07
N PRO A 25 0.74 -0.24 40.04
CA PRO A 25 1.37 -1.55 39.81
C PRO A 25 0.39 -2.73 39.83
N ASP A 26 -0.78 -2.61 40.45
CA ASP A 26 -1.60 -3.78 40.79
C ASP A 26 -3.08 -3.55 40.43
N TYR A 27 -3.46 -3.79 39.17
CA TYR A 27 -4.86 -3.75 38.75
C TYR A 27 -5.50 -5.15 38.84
N GLN A 28 -6.36 -5.35 39.85
CA GLN A 28 -7.30 -6.46 39.90
C GLN A 28 -8.52 -6.10 39.03
N ALA A 29 -8.83 -6.93 38.04
CA ALA A 29 -9.92 -6.70 37.10
C ALA A 29 -11.27 -6.67 37.84
N GLY A 30 -11.86 -5.48 38.03
CA GLY A 30 -13.23 -5.36 38.57
C GLY A 30 -13.66 -4.01 39.16
N ALA A 31 -12.83 -2.97 39.23
CA ALA A 31 -13.26 -1.67 39.74
C ALA A 31 -13.89 -0.80 38.64
N GLU A 32 -15.04 -0.16 38.93
CA GLU A 32 -15.70 0.78 38.02
C GLU A 32 -14.87 2.06 37.85
N ILE A 33 -14.63 2.46 36.59
CA ILE A 33 -13.80 3.59 36.15
C ILE A 33 -14.21 4.92 36.82
N SER A 34 -15.48 5.07 37.20
CA SER A 34 -16.03 6.29 37.81
C SER A 34 -15.48 6.62 39.20
N GLN A 35 -14.93 5.65 39.95
CA GLN A 35 -14.33 5.93 41.26
C GLN A 35 -12.89 6.44 41.18
N ILE A 36 -12.15 6.13 40.12
CA ILE A 36 -10.74 6.52 39.96
C ILE A 36 -10.63 7.98 39.51
N ASP A 37 -11.54 8.41 38.63
CA ASP A 37 -11.62 9.78 38.10
C ASP A 37 -11.93 10.83 39.19
N GLN A 38 -12.71 10.45 40.21
CA GLN A 38 -13.01 11.33 41.34
C GLN A 38 -11.82 11.55 42.29
N GLN A 39 -10.88 10.60 42.33
CA GLN A 39 -9.78 10.65 43.29
C GLN A 39 -8.52 11.34 42.74
N PHE A 40 -8.37 11.40 41.41
CA PHE A 40 -7.21 12.04 40.73
C PHE A 40 -7.62 12.70 39.40
N PRO A 41 -8.18 13.92 39.43
CA PRO A 41 -8.79 14.56 38.25
C PRO A 41 -7.80 14.97 37.13
N ASP A 42 -6.50 14.99 37.41
CA ASP A 42 -5.46 15.46 36.46
C ASP A 42 -4.56 14.33 35.92
N THR A 43 -4.96 13.06 36.01
CA THR A 43 -4.11 11.91 35.65
C THR A 43 -4.62 11.12 34.44
N VAL A 44 -3.74 10.91 33.45
CA VAL A 44 -4.01 10.01 32.30
C VAL A 44 -3.63 8.57 32.68
N ILE A 45 -4.61 7.65 32.62
CA ILE A 45 -4.42 6.22 32.94
C ILE A 45 -4.31 5.41 31.65
N ILE A 46 -3.20 4.69 31.46
CA ILE A 46 -2.99 3.78 30.33
C ILE A 46 -2.98 2.34 30.86
N THR A 47 -4.03 1.57 30.58
CA THR A 47 -4.10 0.13 30.91
C THR A 47 -3.96 -0.72 29.66
N ASN A 48 -2.77 -1.30 29.44
CA ASN A 48 -2.56 -2.70 28.99
C ASN A 48 -1.08 -2.92 28.60
N VAL A 49 -0.32 -3.59 29.46
CA VAL A 49 0.98 -4.18 29.11
C VAL A 49 0.91 -5.67 29.45
N ALA A 50 0.74 -6.51 28.45
CA ALA A 50 0.87 -7.96 28.58
C ALA A 50 2.31 -8.36 28.27
N LEU A 51 3.12 -8.61 29.31
CA LEU A 51 4.47 -9.15 29.17
C LEU A 51 4.40 -10.66 28.94
N ARG A 52 4.98 -11.15 27.84
CA ARG A 52 5.48 -12.53 27.74
C ARG A 52 6.98 -12.49 27.48
N ALA A 53 7.72 -13.11 28.38
CA ALA A 53 9.15 -13.36 28.27
C ALA A 53 9.43 -14.47 27.26
N ASP A 54 10.39 -14.25 26.37
CA ASP A 54 11.43 -15.21 25.93
C ASP A 54 12.20 -14.62 24.74
N VAL A 55 13.36 -13.98 25.00
CA VAL A 55 14.31 -13.59 23.95
C VAL A 55 15.72 -14.01 24.38
N VAL A 56 16.28 -14.96 23.64
CA VAL A 56 17.70 -15.35 23.69
C VAL A 56 18.46 -14.43 22.72
N VAL A 57 19.41 -13.65 23.24
CA VAL A 57 20.30 -12.78 22.46
C VAL A 57 21.66 -13.47 22.29
N MET A 58 22.11 -13.67 21.05
CA MET A 58 23.51 -13.97 20.73
C MET A 58 24.21 -12.70 20.21
N LEU A 59 25.29 -12.29 20.88
CA LEU A 59 26.21 -11.23 20.44
C LEU A 59 27.27 -11.79 19.47
N PRO A 60 27.81 -10.97 18.54
CA PRO A 60 28.98 -11.34 17.75
C PRO A 60 30.30 -10.92 18.44
N ALA A 61 31.33 -11.76 18.31
CA ALA A 61 32.69 -11.46 18.73
C ALA A 61 33.52 -10.93 17.54
N LEU A 62 34.17 -9.79 17.75
CA LEU A 62 35.25 -9.22 16.92
C LEU A 62 36.61 -9.68 17.48
N ALA A 63 37.51 -10.16 16.62
CA ALA A 63 38.96 -10.02 16.82
C ALA A 63 39.73 -10.16 15.50
N SER A 64 40.61 -9.18 15.28
CA SER A 64 41.68 -9.02 14.27
C SER A 64 42.74 -10.15 14.32
N VAL A 65 43.68 -10.38 13.39
CA VAL A 65 44.79 -9.56 12.82
C VAL A 65 45.47 -10.42 11.73
N GLY A 66 46.10 -9.83 10.70
CA GLY A 66 47.25 -10.49 10.05
C GLY A 66 47.59 -10.09 8.61
N SER A 67 48.46 -9.10 8.47
CA SER A 67 49.23 -8.69 7.28
C SER A 67 50.11 -9.82 6.68
N VAL A 68 50.35 -9.85 5.35
CA VAL A 68 51.70 -9.79 4.70
C VAL A 68 51.56 -9.34 3.23
N ALA A 69 52.51 -8.49 2.80
CA ALA A 69 52.66 -7.85 1.49
C ALA A 69 53.29 -8.74 0.38
N ALA A 70 52.95 -8.42 -0.88
CA ALA A 70 53.78 -8.25 -2.11
C ALA A 70 54.82 -9.33 -2.53
N PRO A 71 55.21 -9.49 -3.83
CA PRO A 71 55.32 -8.42 -4.84
C PRO A 71 54.94 -8.75 -6.30
N MET A 72 55.07 -7.70 -7.11
CA MET A 72 54.85 -7.59 -8.55
C MET A 72 56.00 -8.17 -9.39
N ALA A 73 55.68 -8.65 -10.60
CA ALA A 73 56.49 -8.66 -11.82
C ALA A 73 55.58 -9.13 -12.99
N GLN A 74 55.72 -8.79 -14.27
CA GLN A 74 56.28 -7.72 -15.08
C GLN A 74 55.85 -8.07 -16.54
N ALA A 75 55.58 -7.06 -17.39
CA ALA A 75 55.63 -7.05 -18.86
C ALA A 75 54.53 -7.74 -19.73
N ALA A 76 53.61 -6.90 -20.23
CA ALA A 76 53.33 -6.49 -21.63
C ALA A 76 53.51 -7.43 -22.87
N PRO A 77 52.75 -7.20 -23.98
CA PRO A 77 52.24 -8.14 -25.01
C PRO A 77 53.05 -8.03 -26.35
N PRO A 78 52.58 -8.29 -27.62
CA PRO A 78 51.30 -8.83 -28.19
C PRO A 78 51.47 -9.82 -29.40
N ALA A 79 50.36 -10.31 -29.98
CA ALA A 79 50.13 -10.63 -31.43
C ALA A 79 48.89 -11.56 -31.54
N ALA A 80 47.74 -11.12 -32.07
CA ALA A 80 47.38 -11.04 -33.49
C ALA A 80 47.34 -12.42 -34.21
N ALA A 81 46.13 -12.93 -34.45
CA ALA A 81 45.65 -13.53 -35.72
C ALA A 81 44.44 -14.48 -35.47
N GLU A 82 43.24 -14.03 -35.87
CA GLU A 82 42.29 -14.90 -36.60
C GLU A 82 42.70 -14.87 -38.09
N PRO A 83 42.26 -15.77 -38.99
CA PRO A 83 41.07 -16.63 -38.93
C PRO A 83 41.38 -18.08 -39.37
N GLU A 84 40.36 -18.94 -39.56
CA GLU A 84 40.17 -19.70 -40.81
C GLU A 84 38.80 -20.39 -40.80
N SER A 85 38.07 -20.16 -41.89
CA SER A 85 36.84 -20.82 -42.30
C SER A 85 37.10 -22.24 -42.76
N SER A 86 36.16 -23.15 -42.51
CA SER A 86 35.99 -24.34 -43.34
C SER A 86 34.52 -24.61 -43.65
N SER A 87 34.26 -24.64 -44.95
CA SER A 87 33.04 -25.12 -45.61
C SER A 87 32.92 -26.64 -45.49
N GLU A 88 31.70 -27.17 -45.41
CA GLU A 88 31.19 -28.03 -46.50
C GLU A 88 29.69 -28.36 -46.39
N THR A 89 29.06 -28.13 -47.53
CA THR A 89 27.81 -28.58 -48.15
C THR A 89 27.16 -29.87 -47.62
N GLY A 90 25.84 -29.82 -47.37
CA GLY A 90 24.99 -30.99 -47.26
C GLY A 90 23.55 -30.67 -47.69
N ALA A 91 23.14 -31.19 -48.84
CA ALA A 91 21.87 -30.95 -49.52
C ALA A 91 20.63 -31.48 -48.74
N GLY A 92 20.30 -30.86 -47.61
CA GLY A 92 19.05 -31.06 -46.85
C GLY A 92 18.56 -29.78 -46.13
N ILE A 93 19.29 -28.68 -46.31
CA ILE A 93 19.13 -27.43 -45.56
C ILE A 93 17.87 -26.61 -45.94
N PRO A 94 17.31 -26.61 -47.19
CA PRO A 94 16.13 -25.79 -47.44
C PRO A 94 14.86 -26.37 -46.78
N LEU A 95 14.68 -27.70 -46.75
CA LEU A 95 13.47 -28.30 -46.18
C LEU A 95 13.46 -28.29 -44.65
N MET A 96 14.61 -28.51 -44.00
CA MET A 96 14.73 -28.42 -42.55
C MET A 96 14.54 -26.98 -42.04
N ILE A 97 15.09 -25.98 -42.73
CA ILE A 97 14.88 -24.57 -42.38
C ILE A 97 13.42 -24.18 -42.60
N ILE A 98 12.77 -24.65 -43.67
CA ILE A 98 11.33 -24.40 -43.90
C ILE A 98 10.46 -25.10 -42.84
N LEU A 99 10.81 -26.32 -42.41
CA LEU A 99 10.10 -27.02 -41.33
C LEU A 99 10.28 -26.29 -39.99
N ILE A 100 11.49 -25.83 -39.69
CA ILE A 100 11.77 -25.08 -38.47
C ILE A 100 11.06 -23.72 -38.51
N LEU A 101 11.07 -23.00 -39.63
CA LEU A 101 10.35 -21.74 -39.79
C LEU A 101 8.83 -21.93 -39.71
N THR A 102 8.27 -23.00 -40.27
CA THR A 102 6.83 -23.28 -40.16
C THR A 102 6.45 -23.67 -38.73
N ILE A 103 7.29 -24.41 -38.00
CA ILE A 103 7.09 -24.68 -36.56
C ILE A 103 7.21 -23.38 -35.75
N PHE A 104 8.19 -22.52 -36.03
CA PHE A 104 8.33 -21.23 -35.35
C PHE A 104 7.18 -20.26 -35.68
N ILE A 105 6.63 -20.28 -36.90
CA ILE A 105 5.49 -19.45 -37.28
C ILE A 105 4.17 -20.01 -36.69
N THR A 106 4.03 -21.32 -36.57
CA THR A 106 2.82 -21.94 -35.97
C THR A 106 2.85 -21.85 -34.44
N VAL A 107 3.98 -22.11 -33.79
CA VAL A 107 4.16 -21.99 -32.33
C VAL A 107 4.30 -20.52 -31.90
N GLY A 108 5.06 -19.73 -32.65
CA GLY A 108 5.20 -18.28 -32.44
C GLY A 108 3.92 -17.53 -32.80
N GLY A 109 3.21 -17.91 -33.86
CA GLY A 109 1.90 -17.36 -34.21
C GLY A 109 0.84 -17.63 -33.15
N ALA A 110 0.83 -18.83 -32.53
CA ALA A 110 -0.07 -19.13 -31.41
C ALA A 110 0.29 -18.35 -30.13
N ALA A 111 1.58 -18.12 -29.85
CA ALA A 111 2.03 -17.30 -28.73
C ALA A 111 1.75 -15.80 -28.96
N LEU A 112 1.96 -15.30 -30.18
CA LEU A 112 1.68 -13.92 -30.59
C LEU A 112 0.18 -13.63 -30.72
N TRP A 113 -0.66 -14.63 -31.02
CA TRP A 113 -2.12 -14.47 -31.02
C TRP A 113 -2.70 -14.45 -29.59
N ARG A 114 -2.03 -15.10 -28.63
CA ARG A 114 -2.39 -15.09 -27.21
C ARG A 114 -1.80 -13.90 -26.46
N TRP A 115 -0.73 -13.29 -26.97
CA TRP A 115 -0.04 -12.14 -26.35
C TRP A 115 -0.88 -10.86 -26.22
N PRO A 116 -1.67 -10.42 -27.23
CA PRO A 116 -2.51 -9.24 -27.07
C PRO A 116 -3.63 -9.46 -26.05
N ASN A 117 -4.11 -10.70 -25.87
CA ASN A 117 -5.17 -10.98 -24.89
C ASN A 117 -4.67 -11.09 -23.44
N ILE A 118 -3.38 -11.36 -23.21
CA ILE A 118 -2.83 -11.52 -21.86
C ILE A 118 -2.19 -10.22 -21.35
N ILE A 119 -1.62 -9.40 -22.25
CA ILE A 119 -0.88 -8.19 -21.86
C ILE A 119 -1.63 -6.89 -22.21
N LEU A 120 -2.47 -6.89 -23.26
CA LEU A 120 -3.23 -5.70 -23.66
C LEU A 120 -4.64 -5.63 -23.04
N GLY A 121 -5.18 -6.76 -22.57
CA GLY A 121 -6.49 -6.84 -21.90
C GLY A 121 -6.55 -6.18 -20.52
N GLN A 122 -5.41 -5.78 -19.93
CA GLN A 122 -5.36 -5.00 -18.69
C GLN A 122 -5.15 -3.49 -18.92
N ARG A 123 -4.97 -3.03 -20.16
CA ARG A 123 -4.64 -1.62 -20.46
C ARG A 123 -5.55 -0.92 -21.46
N PHE A 124 -6.36 -1.66 -22.21
CA PHE A 124 -7.41 -1.08 -23.04
C PHE A 124 -8.72 -1.79 -22.75
N GLY A 125 -9.63 -1.08 -22.08
CA GLY A 125 -10.94 -1.55 -21.67
C GLY A 125 -11.82 -1.97 -22.84
N LEU A 126 -11.65 -3.21 -23.28
CA LEU A 126 -12.68 -3.92 -24.02
C LEU A 126 -13.77 -4.33 -23.01
N PRO A 127 -15.06 -4.15 -23.35
CA PRO A 127 -16.14 -4.47 -22.44
C PRO A 127 -16.04 -5.94 -22.06
N SER A 128 -15.88 -6.19 -20.75
CA SER A 128 -15.89 -7.51 -20.16
C SER A 128 -17.21 -8.19 -20.52
N GLN A 129 -17.19 -8.99 -21.58
CA GLN A 129 -18.31 -9.83 -21.97
C GLN A 129 -18.52 -10.79 -20.81
N LYS A 130 -19.61 -10.58 -20.06
CA LYS A 130 -20.10 -11.43 -18.98
C LYS A 130 -19.96 -12.91 -19.34
N THR A 131 -18.81 -13.49 -19.02
CA THR A 131 -18.71 -14.93 -18.86
C THR A 131 -19.36 -15.21 -17.53
N LYS A 132 -20.46 -15.97 -17.56
CA LYS A 132 -21.11 -16.52 -16.36
C LYS A 132 -20.17 -17.56 -15.72
N GLY A 133 -19.00 -17.12 -15.27
CA GLY A 133 -18.21 -17.84 -14.29
C GLY A 133 -19.00 -17.77 -12.99
N LYS A 134 -19.42 -18.91 -12.47
CA LYS A 134 -20.00 -19.00 -11.13
C LYS A 134 -18.97 -18.39 -10.17
N SER A 135 -19.19 -17.14 -9.75
CA SER A 135 -18.40 -16.51 -8.70
C SER A 135 -18.49 -17.42 -7.48
N ALA A 136 -17.41 -18.15 -7.20
CA ALA A 136 -17.28 -18.87 -5.94
C ALA A 136 -17.52 -17.82 -4.85
N LYS A 137 -18.58 -18.00 -4.07
CA LYS A 137 -19.03 -17.06 -3.04
C LYS A 137 -17.90 -16.92 -2.01
N ARG A 138 -16.98 -15.96 -2.23
CA ARG A 138 -15.90 -15.63 -1.29
C ARG A 138 -16.58 -15.35 0.04
N ARG A 139 -16.26 -16.15 1.05
CA ARG A 139 -16.68 -15.83 2.42
C ARG A 139 -16.10 -14.45 2.75
N PRO A 140 -16.90 -13.52 3.28
CA PRO A 140 -16.38 -12.21 3.65
C PRO A 140 -15.24 -12.41 4.66
N SER A 141 -14.11 -11.75 4.42
CA SER A 141 -13.01 -11.74 5.38
C SER A 141 -13.47 -11.05 6.66
N SER A 142 -12.76 -11.30 7.77
CA SER A 142 -12.99 -10.55 9.01
C SER A 142 -12.78 -9.05 8.79
N ALA A 143 -11.80 -8.67 7.96
CA ALA A 143 -11.55 -7.27 7.58
C ALA A 143 -12.74 -6.64 6.83
N HIS A 144 -13.32 -7.34 5.85
CA HIS A 144 -14.50 -6.85 5.13
C HIS A 144 -15.71 -6.63 6.06
N THR A 145 -15.92 -7.54 7.02
CA THR A 145 -17.01 -7.38 8.00
C THR A 145 -16.77 -6.17 8.90
N LYS A 146 -15.53 -5.95 9.35
CA LYS A 146 -15.15 -4.75 10.11
C LYS A 146 -15.32 -3.47 9.29
N ALA A 147 -14.93 -3.48 8.02
CA ALA A 147 -15.05 -2.35 7.12
C ALA A 147 -16.52 -1.88 7.01
N LEU A 148 -17.47 -2.80 6.85
CA LEU A 148 -18.90 -2.48 6.80
C LEU A 148 -19.43 -1.85 8.10
N VAL A 149 -18.94 -2.29 9.26
CA VAL A 149 -19.35 -1.73 10.56
C VAL A 149 -18.82 -0.30 10.72
N ILE A 150 -17.55 -0.08 10.40
CA ILE A 150 -16.91 1.25 10.46
C ILE A 150 -17.60 2.19 9.47
N GLU A 151 -17.81 1.76 8.23
CA GLU A 151 -18.50 2.55 7.19
C GLU A 151 -19.90 2.97 7.64
N GLN A 152 -20.67 2.05 8.23
CA GLN A 152 -22.00 2.35 8.74
C GLN A 152 -21.97 3.34 9.92
N ALA A 153 -20.93 3.32 10.76
CA ALA A 153 -20.77 4.24 11.88
C ALA A 153 -20.44 5.68 11.44
N VAL A 154 -19.78 5.86 10.29
CA VAL A 154 -19.42 7.19 9.77
C VAL A 154 -20.31 7.67 8.64
N LYS A 155 -21.32 6.89 8.24
CA LYS A 155 -22.21 7.20 7.12
C LYS A 155 -22.92 8.55 7.25
N ASP A 156 -23.26 8.97 8.47
CA ASP A 156 -23.91 10.26 8.72
C ASP A 156 -22.95 11.45 8.54
N ARG A 157 -21.63 11.20 8.50
CA ARG A 157 -20.60 12.21 8.20
C ARG A 157 -20.37 12.39 6.68
N ALA A 158 -20.93 11.50 5.85
CA ALA A 158 -20.84 11.60 4.40
C ALA A 158 -21.54 12.89 3.91
N THR A 159 -21.02 13.46 2.83
CA THR A 159 -21.51 14.74 2.31
C THR A 159 -22.94 14.59 1.78
N ASN A 160 -23.87 15.39 2.28
CA ASN A 160 -25.24 15.42 1.79
C ASN A 160 -25.36 16.35 0.56
N PHE A 161 -24.91 15.88 -0.61
CA PHE A 161 -24.99 16.64 -1.87
C PHE A 161 -26.42 16.97 -2.32
N LYS A 162 -27.45 16.37 -1.71
CA LYS A 162 -28.85 16.76 -1.98
C LYS A 162 -29.26 18.02 -1.22
N ALA A 163 -28.63 18.28 -0.08
CA ALA A 163 -28.89 19.46 0.74
C ALA A 163 -27.96 20.63 0.39
N THR A 164 -26.81 20.36 -0.24
CA THR A 164 -25.89 21.39 -0.72
C THR A 164 -26.41 22.05 -2.02
N SER A 165 -26.01 23.30 -2.29
CA SER A 165 -26.23 23.96 -3.58
C SER A 165 -25.29 23.48 -4.70
N GLU A 166 -24.48 22.46 -4.43
CA GLU A 166 -23.58 21.83 -5.40
C GLU A 166 -24.35 20.92 -6.36
N GLN A 167 -23.82 20.72 -7.56
CA GLN A 167 -24.34 19.72 -8.49
C GLN A 167 -24.28 18.32 -7.85
N GLN A 168 -25.28 17.48 -8.07
CA GLN A 168 -25.22 16.10 -7.57
C GLN A 168 -24.15 15.29 -8.30
N PRO A 169 -23.33 14.52 -7.56
CA PRO A 169 -22.36 13.62 -8.19
C PRO A 169 -23.06 12.49 -8.93
N ILE A 170 -22.45 12.04 -10.02
CA ILE A 170 -22.83 10.85 -10.78
C ILE A 170 -22.61 9.60 -9.94
N LEU A 171 -21.51 9.59 -9.17
CA LEU A 171 -21.13 8.51 -8.29
C LEU A 171 -20.75 9.10 -6.93
N GLN A 172 -21.30 8.53 -5.86
CA GLN A 172 -20.88 8.79 -4.48
C GLN A 172 -20.72 7.45 -3.76
N LYS A 173 -19.54 7.20 -3.16
CA LYS A 173 -19.20 5.94 -2.49
C LYS A 173 -18.38 6.19 -1.23
N LEU A 174 -18.62 5.39 -0.20
CA LEU A 174 -17.70 5.24 0.91
C LEU A 174 -16.83 4.02 0.66
N CYS A 175 -15.55 4.14 0.95
CA CYS A 175 -14.56 3.10 0.82
C CYS A 175 -13.80 3.00 2.13
N THR A 176 -13.73 1.80 2.70
CA THR A 176 -13.10 1.60 4.01
C THR A 176 -11.99 0.56 3.89
N TYR A 177 -10.75 1.01 4.08
CA TYR A 177 -9.63 0.10 4.30
C TYR A 177 -9.57 -0.28 5.78
N VAL A 178 -9.29 -1.55 6.06
CA VAL A 178 -9.06 -2.07 7.43
C VAL A 178 -7.78 -2.89 7.44
N TYR A 179 -7.02 -2.75 8.52
CA TYR A 179 -5.78 -3.47 8.77
C TYR A 179 -5.93 -4.97 8.56
N GLY A 180 -4.93 -5.55 7.90
CA GLY A 180 -4.92 -6.94 7.48
C GLY A 180 -5.59 -7.20 6.13
N ASP A 181 -6.25 -6.22 5.51
CA ASP A 181 -6.73 -6.35 4.14
C ASP A 181 -5.65 -5.98 3.12
N PHE A 182 -4.67 -6.86 2.94
CA PHE A 182 -3.57 -6.68 1.98
C PHE A 182 -3.99 -6.87 0.50
N HIS A 183 -5.27 -7.16 0.24
CA HIS A 183 -5.85 -7.21 -1.11
C HIS A 183 -6.86 -6.08 -1.34
N PHE A 184 -6.84 -5.05 -0.51
CA PHE A 184 -7.74 -3.91 -0.65
C PHE A 184 -7.54 -3.22 -2.01
N ASP A 185 -8.57 -3.29 -2.83
CA ASP A 185 -8.66 -2.73 -4.17
C ASP A 185 -10.14 -2.61 -4.55
N GLU A 186 -10.71 -1.43 -4.30
CA GLU A 186 -12.12 -1.11 -4.58
C GLU A 186 -12.21 -0.33 -5.88
N SER A 187 -13.11 -0.74 -6.78
CA SER A 187 -13.32 -0.08 -8.07
C SER A 187 -14.80 0.10 -8.39
N PHE A 188 -15.14 1.23 -9.00
CA PHE A 188 -16.50 1.65 -9.26
C PHE A 188 -16.63 2.21 -10.67
N ALA A 189 -17.53 1.62 -11.46
CA ALA A 189 -17.92 2.18 -12.75
C ALA A 189 -18.63 3.53 -12.54
N ILE A 190 -18.26 4.50 -13.36
CA ILE A 190 -18.86 5.84 -13.39
C ILE A 190 -19.91 5.82 -14.50
N GLU A 191 -21.14 5.49 -14.10
CA GLU A 191 -22.31 5.39 -14.98
C GLU A 191 -23.44 6.26 -14.42
N PRO A 192 -23.89 7.29 -15.15
CA PRO A 192 -25.08 8.04 -14.79
C PRO A 192 -26.34 7.18 -15.02
N PRO A 193 -27.52 7.62 -14.56
CA PRO A 193 -28.77 6.87 -14.73
C PRO A 193 -29.14 6.51 -16.18
N SER A 194 -28.54 7.17 -17.18
CA SER A 194 -28.70 6.80 -18.59
C SER A 194 -28.02 5.48 -18.97
N GLY A 195 -27.14 4.94 -18.11
CA GLY A 195 -26.36 3.71 -18.36
C GLY A 195 -25.15 3.90 -19.28
N GLU A 196 -24.79 5.15 -19.59
CA GLU A 196 -23.60 5.45 -20.39
C GLU A 196 -22.33 5.28 -19.54
N PHE A 197 -21.45 4.35 -19.88
CA PHE A 197 -20.14 4.28 -19.25
C PHE A 197 -19.35 5.56 -19.54
N LEU A 198 -18.89 6.26 -18.50
CA LEU A 198 -18.05 7.47 -18.60
C LEU A 198 -16.60 7.22 -18.18
N GLY A 199 -16.37 6.20 -17.35
CA GLY A 199 -15.06 5.92 -16.77
C GLY A 199 -15.17 4.99 -15.57
N GLU A 200 -14.08 4.88 -14.83
CA GLU A 200 -13.99 4.08 -13.60
C GLU A 200 -13.11 4.82 -12.58
N CYS A 201 -13.42 4.72 -11.30
CA CYS A 201 -12.54 5.21 -10.24
C CYS A 201 -12.44 4.18 -9.13
N GLY A 202 -11.39 4.31 -8.32
CA GLY A 202 -11.17 3.36 -7.24
C GLY A 202 -10.14 3.81 -6.23
N ILE A 203 -9.98 2.98 -5.19
CA ILE A 203 -8.95 3.11 -4.18
C ILE A 203 -8.24 1.77 -4.04
N GLY A 204 -6.91 1.79 -4.13
CA GLY A 204 -6.08 0.60 -3.96
C GLY A 204 -4.90 0.86 -3.03
N ILE A 205 -4.18 -0.22 -2.71
CA ILE A 205 -2.94 -0.14 -1.96
C ILE A 205 -1.83 0.46 -2.85
N ALA A 206 -1.31 1.63 -2.47
CA ALA A 206 -0.15 2.20 -3.14
C ALA A 206 1.16 1.56 -2.62
N THR A 207 1.26 1.42 -1.29
CA THR A 207 2.49 0.89 -0.68
C THR A 207 2.33 0.40 0.75
N PRO A 208 2.88 -0.79 1.09
CA PRO A 208 3.07 -1.19 2.48
C PRO A 208 4.23 -0.41 3.13
N VAL A 209 4.24 -0.32 4.46
CA VAL A 209 5.27 0.38 5.26
C VAL A 209 6.67 -0.13 4.98
N ASN A 210 6.81 -1.43 4.68
CA ASN A 210 8.05 -2.04 4.23
C ASN A 210 7.75 -3.23 3.30
N ARG A 211 8.80 -3.91 2.83
CA ARG A 211 8.66 -5.05 1.91
C ARG A 211 8.42 -6.40 2.61
N THR A 212 8.65 -6.48 3.92
CA THR A 212 8.59 -7.75 4.66
C THR A 212 7.19 -8.03 5.21
N ASP A 213 6.42 -6.97 5.49
CA ASP A 213 5.04 -7.07 5.96
C ASP A 213 4.10 -6.30 5.03
N ALA A 214 3.46 -7.04 4.12
CA ALA A 214 2.48 -6.49 3.18
C ALA A 214 1.13 -6.14 3.84
N THR A 215 0.92 -6.48 5.13
CA THR A 215 -0.36 -6.22 5.81
C THR A 215 -0.46 -4.81 6.37
N ARG A 216 0.69 -4.14 6.61
CA ARG A 216 0.78 -2.79 7.15
C ARG A 216 0.86 -1.78 6.02
N ILE A 217 -0.26 -1.17 5.69
CA ILE A 217 -0.36 -0.24 4.56
C ILE A 217 -0.02 1.19 4.98
N ALA A 218 1.00 1.77 4.34
CA ALA A 218 1.49 3.11 4.63
C ALA A 218 0.96 4.17 3.64
N ALA A 219 0.45 3.75 2.48
CA ALA A 219 -0.18 4.64 1.51
C ALA A 219 -1.24 3.93 0.66
N LEU A 220 -2.30 4.67 0.33
CA LEU A 220 -3.37 4.28 -0.58
C LEU A 220 -3.33 5.17 -1.83
N GLU A 221 -3.65 4.61 -2.99
CA GLU A 221 -3.83 5.37 -4.23
C GLU A 221 -5.31 5.51 -4.56
N ILE A 222 -5.72 6.73 -4.87
CA ILE A 222 -7.02 7.03 -5.46
C ILE A 222 -6.76 7.27 -6.94
N TRP A 223 -7.51 6.58 -7.79
CA TRP A 223 -7.34 6.66 -9.24
C TRP A 223 -8.66 6.91 -9.94
N MET A 224 -8.60 7.57 -11.11
CA MET A 224 -9.72 7.84 -11.98
C MET A 224 -9.31 7.65 -13.44
N PHE A 225 -10.00 6.75 -14.11
CA PHE A 225 -10.00 6.55 -15.55
C PHE A 225 -11.22 7.25 -16.17
N ASP A 226 -10.99 8.02 -17.23
CA ASP A 226 -12.02 8.67 -18.04
C ASP A 226 -11.98 8.06 -19.44
N LYS A 227 -13.11 7.63 -19.99
CA LYS A 227 -13.16 7.02 -21.33
C LYS A 227 -12.63 7.93 -22.44
N ASN A 228 -12.69 9.25 -22.23
CA ASN A 228 -12.28 10.28 -23.19
C ASN A 228 -10.83 10.74 -22.96
N ASP A 229 -10.17 10.23 -21.91
CA ASP A 229 -8.78 10.51 -21.58
C ASP A 229 -7.91 9.26 -21.75
N ILE A 230 -6.69 9.45 -22.25
CA ILE A 230 -5.75 8.34 -22.49
C ILE A 230 -5.04 7.97 -21.18
N LYS A 231 -4.94 8.93 -20.25
CA LYS A 231 -4.21 8.76 -18.99
C LYS A 231 -5.16 8.61 -17.82
N THR A 232 -4.87 7.66 -16.96
CA THR A 232 -5.45 7.58 -15.62
C THR A 232 -4.88 8.70 -14.75
N SER A 233 -5.75 9.44 -14.08
CA SER A 233 -5.35 10.39 -13.04
C SER A 233 -5.22 9.64 -11.72
N THR A 234 -4.10 9.81 -11.03
CA THR A 234 -3.82 9.13 -9.76
C THR A 234 -3.27 10.12 -8.75
N SER A 235 -3.73 9.98 -7.51
CA SER A 235 -3.20 10.66 -6.32
C SER A 235 -3.03 9.66 -5.20
N VAL A 236 -2.19 9.97 -4.24
CA VAL A 236 -1.80 9.08 -3.15
C VAL A 236 -2.13 9.74 -1.81
N LEU A 237 -2.87 9.04 -0.96
CA LEU A 237 -2.96 9.34 0.47
C LEU A 237 -1.86 8.57 1.20
N ALA A 238 -0.92 9.30 1.79
CA ALA A 238 0.22 8.75 2.50
C ALA A 238 0.09 8.98 4.01
N SER A 239 0.47 7.97 4.79
CA SER A 239 0.61 8.10 6.24
C SER A 239 1.64 9.18 6.60
N GLN A 240 1.54 9.72 7.82
CA GLN A 240 2.49 10.71 8.31
C GLN A 240 3.94 10.22 8.24
N TYR A 241 4.19 8.96 8.60
CA TYR A 241 5.52 8.37 8.46
C TYR A 241 5.99 8.32 7.01
N ALA A 242 5.13 7.91 6.07
CA ALA A 242 5.48 7.81 4.66
C ALA A 242 5.88 9.17 4.07
N MET A 243 5.28 10.26 4.54
CA MET A 243 5.62 11.65 4.17
C MET A 243 6.99 12.10 4.69
N THR A 244 7.49 11.48 5.76
CA THR A 244 8.80 11.83 6.37
C THR A 244 9.91 10.85 6.03
N ASN A 245 9.58 9.72 5.40
CA ASN A 245 10.53 8.69 5.01
C ASN A 245 10.91 8.86 3.53
N ASP A 246 12.17 9.18 3.28
CA ASP A 246 12.71 9.43 1.93
C ASP A 246 12.51 8.25 0.97
N GLU A 247 12.64 7.01 1.44
CA GLU A 247 12.47 5.83 0.59
C GLU A 247 11.01 5.65 0.15
N LEU A 248 10.08 5.84 1.08
CA LEU A 248 8.65 5.77 0.80
C LEU A 248 8.23 6.94 -0.09
N THR A 249 8.66 8.16 0.21
CA THR A 249 8.32 9.35 -0.59
C THR A 249 8.79 9.20 -2.04
N LYS A 250 10.07 8.85 -2.27
CA LYS A 250 10.61 8.61 -3.63
C LYS A 250 9.87 7.50 -4.39
N LYS A 251 9.32 6.52 -3.67
CA LYS A 251 8.52 5.44 -4.27
C LYS A 251 7.11 5.90 -4.66
N LEU A 252 6.55 6.87 -3.94
CA LEU A 252 5.19 7.38 -4.16
C LEU A 252 5.14 8.53 -5.17
N GLU A 253 6.17 9.38 -5.23
CA GLU A 253 6.30 10.49 -6.20
C GLU A 253 5.94 10.13 -7.65
N PRO A 254 6.41 9.01 -8.25
CA PRO A 254 6.07 8.68 -9.63
C PRO A 254 4.62 8.21 -9.83
N LYS A 255 3.86 7.90 -8.77
CA LYS A 255 2.47 7.44 -8.88
C LYS A 255 1.50 8.60 -9.10
N GLY A 256 1.82 9.80 -8.62
CA GLY A 256 0.94 10.96 -8.68
C GLY A 256 1.19 11.94 -7.55
N GLN A 257 0.25 12.85 -7.34
CA GLN A 257 0.31 13.80 -6.23
C GLN A 257 0.22 13.03 -4.90
N VAL A 258 1.16 13.26 -3.99
CA VAL A 258 1.15 12.66 -2.65
C VAL A 258 0.60 13.67 -1.64
N ILE A 259 -0.40 13.25 -0.88
CA ILE A 259 -1.13 14.05 0.10
C ILE A 259 -1.10 13.33 1.44
N LEU A 260 -0.88 14.07 2.52
CA LEU A 260 -0.93 13.51 3.87
C LEU A 260 -2.36 13.04 4.17
N ALA A 261 -2.47 11.78 4.59
CA ALA A 261 -3.70 11.23 5.11
C ALA A 261 -3.96 11.79 6.51
N ASP A 262 -4.95 12.68 6.59
CA ASP A 262 -5.43 13.25 7.84
C ASP A 262 -6.96 13.37 7.77
N THR A 263 -7.60 13.57 8.91
CA THR A 263 -9.05 13.82 8.97
C THR A 263 -9.38 15.05 8.12
N ASP A 264 -10.44 14.96 7.33
CA ASP A 264 -10.88 16.00 6.39
C ASP A 264 -9.87 16.33 5.28
N ALA A 265 -8.81 15.56 5.10
CA ALA A 265 -7.96 15.70 3.92
C ALA A 265 -8.78 15.49 2.64
N VAL A 266 -8.62 16.41 1.69
CA VAL A 266 -9.33 16.39 0.41
C VAL A 266 -8.34 16.22 -0.73
N ILE A 267 -8.66 15.30 -1.63
CA ILE A 267 -8.01 15.13 -2.93
C ILE A 267 -8.99 15.56 -4.00
N GLU A 268 -8.55 16.43 -4.89
CA GLU A 268 -9.28 16.77 -6.10
C GLU A 268 -8.48 16.36 -7.34
N MET A 269 -9.12 15.59 -8.22
CA MET A 269 -8.56 15.18 -9.51
C MET A 269 -9.50 15.59 -10.62
N GLN A 270 -8.92 15.89 -11.79
CA GLN A 270 -9.67 16.22 -12.98
C GLN A 270 -9.07 15.51 -14.19
N THR A 271 -9.94 15.07 -15.09
CA THR A 271 -9.62 14.63 -16.44
C THR A 271 -10.27 15.59 -17.44
N LYS A 272 -10.35 15.18 -18.70
CA LYS A 272 -11.08 15.93 -19.73
C LYS A 272 -12.56 16.10 -19.40
N THR A 273 -13.25 15.05 -18.98
CA THR A 273 -14.72 15.06 -18.83
C THR A 273 -15.20 14.77 -17.42
N LEU A 274 -14.32 14.37 -16.50
CA LEU A 274 -14.68 14.02 -15.13
C LEU A 274 -13.90 14.86 -14.11
N HIS A 275 -14.54 15.08 -12.97
CA HIS A 275 -13.95 15.65 -11.77
C HIS A 275 -14.24 14.71 -10.61
N LEU A 276 -13.21 14.33 -9.86
CA LEU A 276 -13.31 13.50 -8.67
C LEU A 276 -12.86 14.30 -7.45
N ARG A 277 -13.64 14.21 -6.37
CA ARG A 277 -13.27 14.62 -5.02
C ARG A 277 -13.24 13.40 -4.12
N ALA A 278 -12.13 13.19 -3.42
CA ALA A 278 -12.04 12.21 -2.34
C ALA A 278 -11.80 12.93 -1.01
N ARG A 279 -12.57 12.60 0.03
CA ARG A 279 -12.43 13.17 1.38
C ARG A 279 -12.23 12.08 2.41
N VAL A 280 -11.25 12.24 3.28
CA VAL A 280 -11.05 11.36 4.43
C VAL A 280 -12.07 11.70 5.51
N LEU A 281 -12.98 10.76 5.82
CA LEU A 281 -14.02 10.96 6.84
C LEU A 281 -13.58 10.52 8.24
N ASP A 282 -12.69 9.54 8.29
CA ASP A 282 -12.22 8.93 9.51
C ASP A 282 -10.89 8.23 9.23
N ILE A 283 -9.96 8.33 10.17
CA ILE A 283 -8.64 7.73 10.05
C ILE A 283 -8.13 7.36 11.43
N VAL A 284 -7.65 6.12 11.55
CA VAL A 284 -6.95 5.66 12.74
C VAL A 284 -5.66 4.99 12.30
N TYR A 285 -4.56 5.45 12.89
CA TYR A 285 -3.25 4.86 12.68
C TYR A 285 -3.04 3.65 13.58
N GLY A 286 -2.42 2.61 13.03
CA GLY A 286 -2.03 1.43 13.77
C GLY A 286 -0.83 1.69 14.68
N PHE A 287 -0.74 0.90 15.75
CA PHE A 287 0.38 0.90 16.67
C PHE A 287 1.30 -0.30 16.43
N SER A 288 2.61 -0.09 16.53
CA SER A 288 3.60 -1.16 16.56
C SER A 288 4.83 -0.69 17.33
N ASP A 289 5.50 -1.65 17.97
CA ASP A 289 6.84 -1.53 18.55
C ASP A 289 7.97 -1.41 17.49
N THR A 290 7.77 -1.95 16.29
CA THR A 290 8.81 -1.97 15.24
C THR A 290 8.80 -0.74 14.34
N PHE A 291 7.73 0.04 14.32
CA PHE A 291 7.61 1.22 13.46
C PHE A 291 7.27 2.46 14.27
N PRO A 292 7.64 3.66 13.77
CA PRO A 292 7.18 4.90 14.36
C PRO A 292 5.65 5.01 14.44
N THR A 293 5.18 5.97 15.23
CA THR A 293 3.76 6.34 15.26
C THR A 293 3.29 6.81 13.89
N ALA A 294 2.01 6.56 13.57
CA ALA A 294 1.41 6.94 12.30
C ALA A 294 2.14 6.38 11.07
N SER A 295 2.63 5.14 11.18
CA SER A 295 3.30 4.43 10.09
C SER A 295 2.41 3.68 9.12
N PHE A 296 1.26 3.19 9.58
CA PHE A 296 0.31 2.45 8.75
C PHE A 296 -1.10 2.65 9.29
N PHE A 297 -2.10 2.41 8.46
CA PHE A 297 -3.51 2.57 8.84
C PHE A 297 -4.00 1.35 9.62
N ASP A 298 -4.65 1.55 10.76
CA ASP A 298 -5.55 0.55 11.34
C ASP A 298 -6.85 0.52 10.53
N HIS A 299 -7.41 1.69 10.25
CA HIS A 299 -8.46 1.86 9.25
C HIS A 299 -8.48 3.29 8.73
N ILE A 300 -9.07 3.46 7.55
CA ILE A 300 -9.33 4.76 6.95
C ILE A 300 -10.60 4.66 6.11
N VAL A 301 -11.49 5.65 6.28
CA VAL A 301 -12.73 5.77 5.51
C VAL A 301 -12.63 6.97 4.59
N ILE A 302 -12.86 6.73 3.30
CA ILE A 302 -12.74 7.73 2.25
C ILE A 302 -14.08 7.81 1.51
N GLU A 303 -14.63 9.02 1.45
CA GLU A 303 -15.75 9.36 0.58
C GLU A 303 -15.22 9.76 -0.80
N ILE A 304 -15.65 9.07 -1.84
CA ILE A 304 -15.44 9.46 -3.25
C ILE A 304 -16.73 10.03 -3.81
N ALA A 305 -16.63 11.17 -4.46
CA ALA A 305 -17.68 11.76 -5.28
C ALA A 305 -17.14 12.15 -6.66
N VAL A 306 -17.90 11.86 -7.72
CA VAL A 306 -17.50 12.13 -9.11
C VAL A 306 -18.58 12.88 -9.86
N TRP A 307 -18.19 13.92 -10.61
CA TRP A 307 -19.04 14.72 -11.47
C TRP A 307 -18.56 14.67 -12.92
N LYS A 308 -19.50 14.86 -13.84
CA LYS A 308 -19.18 15.21 -15.23
C LYS A 308 -18.98 16.72 -15.32
N LYS A 309 -17.90 17.12 -15.99
CA LYS A 309 -17.54 18.52 -16.27
C LYS A 309 -18.42 19.12 -17.36
#